data_AF-A0A645IBM0-F1
#
_entry.id   AF-A0A645IBM0-F1
#
_cell.length_a   1.000
_cell.length_b   1.000
_cell.length_c   1.000
_cell.angle_alpha   90.00
_cell.angle_beta   90.00
_cell.angle_gamma   90.00
#
_symmetry.space_group_name_H-M   'P 1'
#
loop_
_entity.id
_entity.type
_entity.pdbx_description
1 polymer ?
#
loop_
_entity_poly.entity_id
_entity_poly.type
_entity_poly.pdbx_seq_one_letter_code
_entity_poly.pdbx_strand_id
1 'polypeptide(L)'
;MFNGDNYSAEWVAEAEKRGLPILRTVPEALAALVTGKNMQMFERYGVFTRAELLSRHEVYFEEYCTRSRIEGELALTMARTLIRPSAAEYRLRLVRDLQLLQQTGIQIGQAELVADVEQIGKLIAEMVRHETRLEQVLPSGDSEEIREAQAALRVSADRLEKLVDDELWPLPKYREMLFIY
;
A
#
# COMPACT_ATOMS: atom_id res chain seq x y z
N MET A 1 -11.90 -31.89 -5.77
CA MET A 1 -10.53 -32.16 -6.26
C MET A 1 -10.39 -31.44 -7.59
N PHE A 2 -9.32 -30.65 -7.75
CA PHE A 2 -8.98 -29.94 -8.99
C PHE A 2 -7.49 -30.15 -9.21
N ASN A 3 -7.10 -30.57 -10.41
CA ASN A 3 -5.73 -30.99 -10.76
C ASN A 3 -5.07 -30.04 -11.77
N GLY A 4 -5.54 -28.79 -11.82
CA GLY A 4 -4.99 -27.73 -12.67
C GLY A 4 -4.24 -26.67 -11.86
N ASP A 5 -3.91 -25.57 -12.51
CA ASP A 5 -3.26 -24.42 -11.86
C ASP A 5 -4.27 -23.63 -11.00
N ASN A 6 -4.08 -23.67 -9.69
CA ASN A 6 -4.93 -22.99 -8.70
C ASN A 6 -4.75 -21.46 -8.66
N TYR A 7 -3.78 -20.90 -9.38
CA TYR A 7 -3.58 -19.45 -9.49
C TYR A 7 -4.16 -18.87 -10.79
N SER A 8 -4.61 -19.72 -11.70
CA SER A 8 -5.13 -19.30 -13.00
C SER A 8 -6.50 -18.62 -12.89
N ALA A 9 -6.79 -17.69 -13.81
CA ALA A 9 -8.13 -17.14 -13.96
C ALA A 9 -9.17 -18.22 -14.32
N GLU A 10 -8.74 -19.28 -14.99
CA GLU A 10 -9.55 -20.45 -15.32
C GLU A 10 -10.04 -21.16 -14.05
N TRP A 11 -9.19 -21.28 -13.03
CA TRP A 11 -9.59 -21.84 -11.74
C TRP A 11 -10.63 -20.97 -11.04
N VAL A 12 -10.49 -19.64 -11.07
CA VAL A 12 -11.48 -18.72 -10.47
C VAL A 12 -12.86 -18.95 -11.09
N ALA A 13 -12.95 -19.00 -12.42
CA ALA A 13 -14.21 -19.26 -13.12
C ALA A 13 -14.78 -20.66 -12.84
N GLU A 14 -13.92 -21.68 -12.77
CA GLU A 14 -14.33 -23.05 -12.47
C GLU A 14 -14.77 -23.21 -11.00
N ALA A 15 -14.15 -22.51 -10.07
CA ALA A 15 -14.53 -22.48 -8.66
C ALA A 15 -15.90 -21.82 -8.48
N GLU A 16 -16.17 -20.70 -9.15
CA GLU A 16 -17.49 -20.07 -9.16
C GLU A 16 -18.56 -21.01 -9.73
N LYS A 17 -18.28 -21.67 -10.86
CA LYS A 17 -19.18 -22.66 -11.47
C LYS A 17 -19.50 -23.83 -10.54
N ARG A 18 -18.53 -24.23 -9.69
CA ARG A 18 -18.69 -25.29 -8.69
C ARG A 18 -19.33 -24.81 -7.39
N GLY A 19 -19.65 -23.52 -7.27
CA GLY A 19 -20.16 -22.93 -6.03
C GLY A 19 -19.14 -22.93 -4.88
N LEU A 20 -17.84 -22.97 -5.22
CA LEU A 20 -16.78 -22.85 -4.23
C LEU A 20 -16.61 -21.37 -3.84
N PRO A 21 -16.54 -21.04 -2.53
CA PRO A 21 -16.44 -19.67 -2.10
C PRO A 21 -15.10 -19.05 -2.51
N ILE A 22 -15.14 -17.85 -3.07
CA ILE A 22 -13.98 -17.04 -3.42
C ILE A 22 -14.07 -15.75 -2.60
N LEU A 23 -13.50 -15.77 -1.40
CA LEU A 23 -13.52 -14.65 -0.46
C LEU A 23 -12.22 -13.87 -0.65
N ARG A 24 -12.32 -12.63 -1.12
CA ARG A 24 -11.16 -11.81 -1.54
C ARG A 24 -10.74 -10.84 -0.45
N THR A 25 -11.66 -10.46 0.43
CA THR A 25 -11.40 -9.53 1.52
C THR A 25 -11.38 -10.24 2.87
N VAL A 26 -10.68 -9.67 3.84
CA VAL A 26 -10.67 -10.18 5.22
C VAL A 26 -12.09 -10.16 5.83
N PRO A 27 -12.89 -9.07 5.67
CA PRO A 27 -14.29 -9.07 6.12
C PRO A 27 -15.13 -10.23 5.53
N GLU A 28 -15.00 -10.50 4.23
CA GLU A 28 -15.70 -11.63 3.59
C GLU A 28 -15.26 -12.98 4.19
N ALA A 29 -13.96 -13.15 4.40
CA ALA A 29 -13.39 -14.37 4.99
C ALA A 29 -13.85 -14.58 6.44
N LEU A 30 -13.85 -13.52 7.25
CA LEU A 30 -14.30 -13.58 8.64
C LEU A 30 -15.80 -13.88 8.73
N ALA A 31 -16.63 -13.28 7.88
CA ALA A 31 -18.08 -13.55 7.86
C ALA A 31 -18.41 -15.04 7.66
N ALA A 32 -17.53 -15.80 6.98
CA ALA A 32 -17.70 -17.24 6.81
C ALA A 32 -17.65 -18.02 8.14
N LEU A 33 -16.88 -17.56 9.15
CA LEU A 33 -16.77 -18.21 10.46
C LEU A 33 -18.13 -18.28 11.18
N VAL A 34 -18.93 -17.24 11.01
CA VAL A 34 -20.22 -17.05 11.68
C VAL A 34 -21.41 -17.41 10.77
N THR A 35 -21.19 -18.25 9.77
CA THR A 35 -22.30 -18.85 9.01
C THR A 35 -23.00 -19.90 9.86
N GLY A 36 -24.33 -20.05 9.72
CA GLY A 36 -25.10 -21.03 10.50
C GLY A 36 -24.58 -22.46 10.36
N LYS A 37 -24.13 -22.85 9.15
CA LYS A 37 -23.51 -24.16 8.89
C LYS A 37 -22.24 -24.36 9.70
N ASN A 38 -21.36 -23.36 9.73
CA ASN A 38 -20.08 -23.47 10.43
C ASN A 38 -20.27 -23.42 11.94
N MET A 39 -21.14 -22.55 12.45
CA MET A 39 -21.48 -22.52 13.87
C MET A 39 -22.01 -23.88 14.38
N GLN A 40 -22.97 -24.46 13.65
CA GLN A 40 -23.53 -25.77 14.00
C GLN A 40 -22.48 -26.88 13.97
N MET A 41 -21.55 -26.82 13.00
CA MET A 41 -20.46 -27.78 12.89
C MET A 41 -19.53 -27.71 14.11
N PHE A 42 -19.04 -26.51 14.46
CA PHE A 42 -18.17 -26.33 15.63
C PHE A 42 -18.85 -26.72 16.95
N GLU A 43 -20.12 -26.37 17.11
CA GLU A 43 -20.90 -26.70 18.32
C GLU A 43 -21.13 -28.21 18.44
N ARG A 44 -21.51 -28.88 17.35
CA ARG A 44 -21.73 -30.34 17.33
C ARG A 44 -20.50 -31.14 17.75
N TYR A 45 -19.31 -30.68 17.38
CA TYR A 45 -18.05 -31.34 17.72
C TYR A 45 -17.44 -30.85 19.03
N GLY A 46 -18.11 -29.95 19.77
CA GLY A 46 -17.64 -29.44 21.06
C GLY A 46 -16.35 -28.62 20.96
N VAL A 47 -16.07 -28.02 19.78
CA VAL A 47 -14.87 -27.22 19.55
C VAL A 47 -15.08 -25.78 20.00
N PHE A 48 -16.21 -25.17 19.61
CA PHE A 48 -16.62 -23.84 20.06
C PHE A 48 -18.13 -23.79 20.23
N THR A 49 -18.57 -23.03 21.22
CA THR A 49 -19.94 -22.55 21.35
C THR A 49 -20.21 -21.41 20.37
N ARG A 50 -21.50 -21.13 20.13
CA ARG A 50 -21.92 -19.98 19.32
C ARG A 50 -21.38 -18.64 19.85
N ALA A 51 -21.39 -18.46 21.17
CA ALA A 51 -20.90 -17.23 21.80
C ALA A 51 -19.39 -17.05 21.58
N GLU A 52 -18.61 -18.11 21.68
CA GLU A 52 -17.17 -18.07 21.42
C GLU A 52 -16.85 -17.74 19.96
N LEU A 53 -17.58 -18.31 18.99
CA LEU A 53 -17.36 -18.00 17.57
C LEU A 53 -17.69 -16.54 17.23
N LEU A 54 -18.79 -16.01 17.77
CA LEU A 54 -19.14 -14.59 17.58
C LEU A 54 -18.09 -13.67 18.20
N SER A 55 -17.66 -13.97 19.43
CA SER A 55 -16.60 -13.21 20.09
C SER A 55 -15.29 -13.24 19.30
N ARG A 56 -14.91 -14.40 18.74
CA ARG A 56 -13.71 -14.50 17.88
C ARG A 56 -13.83 -13.70 16.61
N HIS A 57 -14.98 -13.75 15.95
CA HIS A 57 -15.25 -12.95 14.77
C HIS A 57 -15.08 -11.45 15.06
N GLU A 58 -15.67 -10.97 16.15
CA GLU A 58 -15.55 -9.57 16.59
C GLU A 58 -14.10 -9.18 16.86
N VAL A 59 -13.36 -9.99 17.65
CA VAL A 59 -11.95 -9.72 17.96
C VAL A 59 -11.09 -9.66 16.69
N TYR A 60 -11.25 -10.61 15.76
CA TYR A 60 -10.47 -10.61 14.51
C TYR A 60 -10.82 -9.45 13.59
N PHE A 61 -12.10 -9.06 13.56
CA PHE A 61 -12.54 -7.92 12.78
C PHE A 61 -11.97 -6.61 13.37
N GLU A 62 -12.01 -6.44 14.69
CA GLU A 62 -11.43 -5.29 15.38
C GLU A 62 -9.91 -5.23 15.19
N GLU A 63 -9.21 -6.36 15.29
CA GLU A 63 -7.77 -6.44 15.04
C GLU A 63 -7.43 -6.03 13.61
N TYR A 64 -8.19 -6.53 12.62
CA TYR A 64 -8.03 -6.15 11.22
C TYR A 64 -8.21 -4.63 11.02
N CYS A 65 -9.31 -4.06 11.54
CA CYS A 65 -9.57 -2.63 11.41
C CYS A 65 -8.51 -1.77 12.10
N THR A 66 -8.09 -2.18 13.29
CA THR A 66 -7.04 -1.50 14.06
C THR A 66 -5.71 -1.52 13.32
N ARG A 67 -5.31 -2.68 12.77
CA ARG A 67 -4.08 -2.83 12.01
C ARG A 67 -4.10 -1.97 10.75
N SER A 68 -5.19 -2.01 9.97
CA SER A 68 -5.34 -1.18 8.77
C SER A 68 -5.20 0.31 9.08
N ARG A 69 -5.80 0.79 10.18
CA ARG A 69 -5.65 2.18 10.61
C ARG A 69 -4.21 2.53 10.98
N ILE A 70 -3.54 1.69 11.78
CA ILE A 70 -2.13 1.89 12.19
C ILE A 70 -1.22 1.93 10.96
N GLU A 71 -1.38 1.01 10.02
CA GLU A 71 -0.59 0.96 8.78
C GLU A 71 -0.80 2.21 7.93
N GLY A 72 -2.04 2.69 7.81
CA GLY A 72 -2.36 3.92 7.10
C GLY A 72 -1.75 5.17 7.75
N GLU A 73 -1.85 5.30 9.08
CA GLU A 73 -1.25 6.41 9.85
C GLU A 73 0.28 6.43 9.72
N LEU A 74 0.90 5.24 9.79
CA LEU A 74 2.34 5.08 9.62
C LEU A 74 2.77 5.46 8.19
N ALA A 75 2.08 4.96 7.17
CA ALA A 75 2.37 5.27 5.77
C ALA A 75 2.25 6.78 5.49
N LEU A 76 1.22 7.43 6.01
CA LEU A 76 1.03 8.88 5.90
C LEU A 76 2.17 9.64 6.59
N THR A 77 2.56 9.22 7.79
CA THR A 77 3.68 9.81 8.54
C THR A 77 4.97 9.68 7.75
N MET A 78 5.33 8.48 7.30
CA MET A 78 6.55 8.22 6.53
C MET A 78 6.59 9.03 5.22
N ALA A 79 5.47 9.12 4.50
CA ALA A 79 5.41 9.95 3.30
C ALA A 79 5.72 11.42 3.59
N ARG A 80 5.08 11.98 4.64
CA ARG A 80 5.19 13.40 4.99
C ARG A 80 6.54 13.80 5.57
N THR A 81 7.14 12.93 6.38
CA THR A 81 8.31 13.27 7.21
C THR A 81 9.62 12.71 6.68
N LEU A 82 9.57 11.66 5.86
CA LEU A 82 10.76 11.01 5.30
C LEU A 82 10.82 11.21 3.78
N ILE A 83 9.86 10.62 3.04
CA ILE A 83 9.97 10.46 1.59
C ILE A 83 9.83 11.80 0.85
N ARG A 84 8.76 12.55 1.13
CA ARG A 84 8.48 13.82 0.45
C ARG A 84 9.58 14.87 0.70
N PRO A 85 10.10 15.04 1.93
CA PRO A 85 11.26 15.91 2.18
C PRO A 85 12.50 15.50 1.40
N SER A 86 12.87 14.21 1.37
CA SER A 86 14.02 13.73 0.60
C SER A 86 13.87 13.99 -0.90
N ALA A 87 12.67 13.76 -1.45
CA ALA A 87 12.39 14.07 -2.86
C ALA A 87 12.45 15.57 -3.16
N ALA A 88 11.95 16.42 -2.25
CA ALA A 88 12.01 17.87 -2.39
C ALA A 88 13.45 18.40 -2.32
N GLU A 89 14.27 17.86 -1.42
CA GLU A 89 15.69 18.19 -1.30
C GLU A 89 16.46 17.79 -2.57
N TYR A 90 16.24 16.59 -3.08
CA TYR A 90 16.86 16.17 -4.34
C TYR A 90 16.45 17.06 -5.51
N ARG A 91 15.15 17.38 -5.63
CA ARG A 91 14.65 18.32 -6.64
C ARG A 91 15.31 19.69 -6.53
N LEU A 92 15.53 20.18 -5.30
CA LEU A 92 16.24 21.45 -5.07
C LEU A 92 17.69 21.39 -5.54
N ARG A 93 18.40 20.26 -5.37
CA ARG A 93 19.75 20.08 -5.91
C ARG A 93 19.78 20.19 -7.44
N LEU A 94 18.83 19.53 -8.12
CA LEU A 94 18.72 19.60 -9.58
C LEU A 94 18.39 21.01 -10.08
N VAL A 95 17.51 21.74 -9.39
CA VAL A 95 17.20 23.14 -9.72
C VAL A 95 18.43 24.04 -9.56
N ARG A 96 19.23 23.84 -8.51
CA ARG A 96 20.48 24.59 -8.30
C ARG A 96 21.49 24.31 -9.40
N ASP A 97 21.65 23.06 -9.82
CA ASP A 97 22.52 22.68 -10.93
C ASP A 97 22.08 23.37 -12.24
N LEU A 98 20.80 23.30 -12.57
CA LEU A 98 20.22 23.99 -13.74
C LEU A 98 20.49 25.50 -13.71
N GLN A 99 20.35 26.15 -12.54
CA GLN A 99 20.66 27.58 -12.38
C GLN A 99 22.13 27.89 -12.66
N LEU A 100 23.06 27.04 -12.21
CA LEU A 100 24.50 27.20 -12.47
C LEU A 100 24.84 27.03 -13.96
N LEU A 101 24.25 26.05 -14.64
CA LEU A 101 24.41 25.88 -16.09
C LEU A 101 23.90 27.11 -16.86
N GLN A 102 22.76 27.68 -16.45
CA GLN A 102 22.23 28.89 -17.05
C GLN A 102 23.14 30.10 -16.83
N GLN A 103 23.70 30.27 -15.63
CA GLN A 103 24.63 31.36 -15.31
C GLN A 103 25.95 31.27 -16.08
N THR A 104 26.44 30.05 -16.30
CA THR A 104 27.69 29.80 -17.05
C THR A 104 27.49 29.79 -18.57
N GLY A 105 26.24 29.80 -19.05
CA GLY A 105 25.89 29.76 -20.47
C GLY A 105 26.01 28.37 -21.10
N ILE A 106 26.30 27.31 -20.33
CA ILE A 106 26.45 25.94 -20.81
C ILE A 106 25.07 25.39 -21.18
N GLN A 107 24.85 25.07 -22.46
CA GLN A 107 23.54 24.61 -22.96
C GLN A 107 23.32 23.10 -22.82
N ILE A 108 24.39 22.31 -22.85
CA ILE A 108 24.32 20.84 -22.79
C ILE A 108 23.84 20.41 -21.39
N GLY A 109 22.87 19.48 -21.32
CA GLY A 109 22.35 18.93 -20.06
C GLY A 109 21.20 19.72 -19.42
N GLN A 110 20.92 20.95 -19.87
CA GLN A 110 19.84 21.74 -19.30
C GLN A 110 18.45 21.13 -19.55
N ALA A 111 18.22 20.58 -20.75
CA ALA A 111 16.91 20.04 -21.11
C ALA A 111 16.58 18.77 -20.31
N GLU A 112 17.57 17.92 -20.09
CA GLU A 112 17.49 16.71 -19.28
C GLU A 112 17.20 17.05 -17.82
N LEU A 113 17.92 18.01 -17.23
CA LEU A 113 17.67 18.47 -15.86
C LEU A 113 16.28 19.08 -15.70
N VAL A 114 15.80 19.85 -16.68
CA VAL A 114 14.43 20.39 -16.66
C VAL A 114 13.41 19.24 -16.64
N ALA A 115 13.59 18.23 -17.49
CA ALA A 115 12.70 17.07 -17.53
C ALA A 115 12.66 16.33 -16.18
N ASP A 116 13.81 16.10 -15.55
CA ASP A 116 13.90 15.43 -14.25
C ASP A 116 13.23 16.26 -13.14
N VAL A 117 13.50 17.57 -13.08
CA VAL A 117 12.88 18.49 -12.11
C VAL A 117 11.36 18.51 -12.27
N GLU A 118 10.85 18.53 -13.49
CA GLU A 118 9.42 18.46 -13.76
C GLU A 118 8.82 17.12 -13.35
N GLN A 119 9.49 16.01 -13.68
CA GLN A 119 9.02 14.67 -13.36
C GLN A 119 8.93 14.46 -11.86
N ILE A 120 9.99 14.79 -11.11
CA ILE A 120 9.99 14.70 -9.64
C ILE A 120 8.94 15.65 -9.06
N GLY A 121 8.80 16.87 -9.62
CA GLY A 121 7.78 17.82 -9.19
C GLY A 121 6.35 17.30 -9.36
N LYS A 122 6.04 16.63 -10.49
CA LYS A 122 4.75 15.99 -10.75
C LYS A 122 4.47 14.89 -9.72
N LEU A 123 5.46 14.04 -9.43
CA LEU A 123 5.33 12.95 -8.46
C LEU A 123 5.16 13.45 -7.02
N ILE A 124 5.87 14.51 -6.62
CA ILE A 124 5.65 15.16 -5.32
C ILE A 124 4.21 15.69 -5.22
N ALA A 125 3.71 16.35 -6.28
CA ALA A 125 2.34 16.85 -6.30
C ALA A 125 1.30 15.72 -6.27
N GLU A 126 1.56 14.58 -6.93
CA GLU A 126 0.76 13.35 -6.83
C GLU A 126 0.76 12.81 -5.40
N MET A 127 1.94 12.66 -4.79
CA MET A 127 2.09 12.20 -3.41
C MET A 127 1.28 13.06 -2.44
N VAL A 128 1.35 14.40 -2.55
CA VAL A 128 0.54 15.30 -1.72
C VAL A 128 -0.97 15.03 -1.85
N ARG A 129 -1.47 14.77 -3.08
CA ARG A 129 -2.89 14.41 -3.26
C ARG A 129 -3.23 13.08 -2.60
N HIS A 130 -2.35 12.09 -2.69
CA HIS A 130 -2.55 10.79 -2.04
C HIS A 130 -2.47 10.89 -0.51
N GLU A 131 -1.56 11.70 0.04
CA GLU A 131 -1.48 12.02 1.47
C GLU A 131 -2.80 12.63 1.95
N THR A 132 -3.34 13.63 1.24
CA THR A 132 -4.63 14.27 1.59
C THR A 132 -5.77 13.26 1.54
N ARG A 133 -5.83 12.40 0.51
CA ARG A 133 -6.85 11.36 0.43
C ARG A 133 -6.75 10.38 1.60
N LEU A 134 -5.54 9.90 1.92
CA LEU A 134 -5.32 8.98 3.03
C LEU A 134 -5.72 9.61 4.37
N GLU A 135 -5.34 10.87 4.60
CA GLU A 135 -5.75 11.64 5.79
C GLU A 135 -7.27 11.78 5.92
N GLN A 136 -8.00 11.91 4.80
CA GLN A 136 -9.46 12.03 4.80
C GLN A 136 -10.17 10.71 5.11
N VAL A 137 -9.63 9.57 4.65
CA VAL A 137 -10.27 8.25 4.86
C VAL A 137 -9.91 7.64 6.21
N LEU A 138 -8.76 7.99 6.80
CA LEU A 138 -8.32 7.45 8.10
C LEU A 138 -9.37 7.57 9.22
N PRO A 139 -10.07 8.72 9.40
CA PRO A 139 -11.11 8.87 10.42
C PRO A 139 -12.37 8.03 10.17
N SER A 140 -12.62 7.57 8.93
CA SER A 140 -13.79 6.74 8.62
C SER A 140 -13.73 5.36 9.29
N GLY A 141 -12.52 4.86 9.53
CA GLY A 141 -12.29 3.49 10.00
C GLY A 141 -12.56 2.40 8.95
N ASP A 142 -12.93 2.76 7.71
CA ASP A 142 -13.10 1.79 6.64
C ASP A 142 -11.73 1.26 6.20
N SER A 143 -11.49 0.00 6.53
CA SER A 143 -10.19 -0.65 6.31
C SER A 143 -9.87 -0.87 4.85
N GLU A 144 -10.88 -1.06 4.00
CA GLU A 144 -10.68 -1.24 2.56
C GLU A 144 -10.37 0.11 1.90
N GLU A 145 -11.08 1.18 2.26
CA GLU A 145 -10.76 2.53 1.75
C GLU A 145 -9.37 3.00 2.20
N ILE A 146 -8.99 2.74 3.46
CA ILE A 146 -7.65 3.03 3.98
C ILE A 146 -6.59 2.26 3.18
N ARG A 147 -6.80 0.96 2.97
CA ARG A 147 -5.87 0.10 2.21
C ARG A 147 -5.71 0.56 0.76
N GLU A 148 -6.79 0.96 0.10
CA GLU A 148 -6.74 1.53 -1.25
C GLU A 148 -5.99 2.85 -1.31
N ALA A 149 -6.28 3.77 -0.38
CA ALA A 149 -5.59 5.06 -0.32
C ALA A 149 -4.09 4.90 0.00
N GLN A 150 -3.74 3.99 0.90
CA GLN A 150 -2.36 3.63 1.22
C GLN A 150 -1.63 3.02 0.02
N ALA A 151 -2.29 2.12 -0.74
CA ALA A 151 -1.72 1.55 -1.96
C ALA A 151 -1.44 2.63 -3.02
N ALA A 152 -2.33 3.61 -3.18
CA ALA A 152 -2.12 4.71 -4.10
C ALA A 152 -0.94 5.61 -3.67
N LEU A 153 -0.83 5.93 -2.37
CA LEU A 153 0.31 6.66 -1.83
C LEU A 153 1.65 5.95 -2.07
N ARG A 154 1.66 4.62 -1.92
CA ARG A 154 2.83 3.78 -2.18
C ARG A 154 3.29 3.88 -3.63
N VAL A 155 2.39 3.94 -4.60
CA VAL A 155 2.77 4.09 -6.02
C VAL A 155 3.61 5.35 -6.25
N SER A 156 3.29 6.46 -5.60
CA SER A 156 4.10 7.68 -5.67
C SER A 156 5.47 7.51 -5.01
N ALA A 157 5.52 6.86 -3.85
CA ALA A 157 6.78 6.57 -3.15
C ALA A 157 7.72 5.69 -4.00
N ASP A 158 7.22 4.57 -4.53
CA ASP A 158 7.99 3.62 -5.35
C ASP A 158 8.51 4.26 -6.65
N ARG A 159 7.79 5.25 -7.20
CA ARG A 159 8.24 6.02 -8.37
C ARG A 159 9.32 7.04 -8.00
N LEU A 160 9.20 7.71 -6.85
CA LEU A 160 10.21 8.63 -6.36
C LEU A 160 11.51 7.90 -6.01
N GLU A 161 11.46 6.70 -5.44
CA GLU A 161 12.64 5.88 -5.11
C GLU A 161 13.59 5.67 -6.29
N LYS A 162 13.03 5.59 -7.49
CA LYS A 162 13.79 5.34 -8.72
C LYS A 162 14.48 6.58 -9.28
N LEU A 163 14.04 7.76 -8.86
CA LEU A 163 14.52 9.04 -9.39
C LEU A 163 15.38 9.78 -8.37
N VAL A 164 15.08 9.63 -7.08
CA VAL A 164 15.83 10.28 -6.01
C VAL A 164 17.16 9.56 -5.81
N ASP A 165 18.22 10.36 -5.63
CA ASP A 165 19.55 9.87 -5.30
C ASP A 165 19.55 8.93 -4.09
N ASP A 166 20.33 7.85 -4.18
CA ASP A 166 20.44 6.80 -3.15
C ASP A 166 20.91 7.36 -1.81
N GLU A 167 21.82 8.34 -1.81
CA GLU A 167 22.35 8.99 -0.60
C GLU A 167 21.28 9.81 0.14
N LEU A 168 20.30 10.34 -0.59
CA LEU A 168 19.20 11.12 -0.03
C LEU A 168 17.98 10.26 0.32
N TRP A 169 17.90 9.05 -0.22
CA TRP A 169 16.75 8.20 -0.03
C TRP A 169 16.70 7.68 1.41
N PRO A 170 15.61 7.92 2.17
CA PRO A 170 15.62 7.75 3.63
C PRO A 170 15.34 6.31 4.08
N LEU A 171 15.03 5.40 3.16
CA LEU A 171 14.62 4.03 3.47
C LEU A 171 15.55 3.03 2.79
N PRO A 172 15.86 1.90 3.43
CA PRO A 172 16.62 0.85 2.77
C PRO A 172 15.83 0.31 1.58
N LYS A 173 16.49 0.17 0.43
CA LYS A 173 15.90 -0.40 -0.78
C LYS A 173 15.73 -1.90 -0.62
N TYR A 174 14.81 -2.48 -1.39
CA TYR A 174 14.58 -3.94 -1.36
C TYR A 174 15.84 -4.76 -1.60
N ARG A 175 16.74 -4.31 -2.48
CA ARG A 175 18.01 -4.99 -2.73
C ARG A 175 18.88 -5.08 -1.46
N GLU A 176 18.81 -4.07 -0.60
CA GLU A 176 19.64 -3.96 0.60
C GLU A 176 19.06 -4.83 1.70
N MET A 177 17.74 -4.76 1.90
CA MET A 177 17.03 -5.61 2.86
C MET A 177 17.13 -7.11 2.53
N LEU A 178 17.22 -7.47 1.25
CA LEU A 178 17.18 -8.87 0.81
C LEU A 178 18.55 -9.52 0.60
N PHE A 179 19.60 -8.75 0.29
CA PHE A 179 20.87 -9.31 -0.19
C PHE A 179 22.13 -8.75 0.46
N ILE A 180 22.04 -7.68 1.27
CA ILE A 180 23.21 -7.15 1.98
C ILE A 180 23.27 -7.80 3.37
N TYR A 181 24.27 -8.67 3.56
CA TYR A 181 24.71 -9.23 4.84
C TYR A 181 25.92 -8.46 5.36
#